data_AF-A0A1P8MV65-F1
#
_entry.id   AF-A0A1P8MV65-F1
#
_cell.length_a   1.000
_cell.length_b   1.000
_cell.length_c   1.000
_cell.angle_alpha   90.00
_cell.angle_beta   90.00
_cell.angle_gamma   90.00
#
_symmetry.space_group_name_H-M   'P 1'
#
loop_
_entity.id
_entity.type
_entity.pdbx_description
1 polymer ?
#
loop_
_entity_poly.entity_id
_entity_poly.type
_entity_poly.pdbx_seq_one_letter_code
_entity_poly.pdbx_strand_id
1 'polypeptide(L)'
;MTTLTVTSGQQTYTIAPIPAGPVAHRARAVLRARLVDELTGLGVRGGVSIDTALTGLSARMAGDGIVGFVANPARRFTDLVANAATIDFDVSARRFLPRALSVNLGPFNIGLGDPVDFPDHFEPLDLGDIPLHRSPVRIAGHVMSEVGETRTPLVGVDVQVTGIWSTEPGPDVEAETVVETPEILSLSPVCIETGRLRRQQYARRGSRWLGRPSGCWPLWRRVQLNCGLVIRSGWLLAICLALPMRM
;
A
#
# COMPACT_ATOMS: atom_id res chain seq x y z
N MET A 1 -24.74 36.41 27.32
CA MET A 1 -23.73 35.55 27.98
C MET A 1 -24.48 34.66 28.95
N THR A 2 -24.57 33.36 28.67
CA THR A 2 -25.35 32.43 29.49
C THR A 2 -24.57 32.09 30.76
N THR A 3 -25.08 32.52 31.91
CA THR A 3 -24.53 32.15 33.22
C THR A 3 -25.30 30.95 33.75
N LEU A 4 -24.56 29.97 34.26
CA LEU A 4 -25.11 28.73 34.80
C LEU A 4 -24.72 28.68 36.27
N THR A 5 -25.71 28.52 37.13
CA THR A 5 -25.47 28.41 38.56
C THR A 5 -25.46 26.93 38.91
N VAL A 6 -24.33 26.43 39.42
CA VAL A 6 -24.15 25.03 39.82
C VAL A 6 -23.93 24.99 41.32
N THR A 7 -24.78 24.24 42.02
CA THR A 7 -24.60 23.98 43.45
C THR A 7 -23.88 22.67 43.64
N SER A 8 -22.76 22.68 44.39
CA SER A 8 -22.00 21.49 44.77
C SER A 8 -21.80 21.51 46.28
N GLY A 9 -22.45 20.58 46.98
CA GLY A 9 -22.53 20.62 48.45
C GLY A 9 -23.27 21.86 48.95
N GLN A 10 -22.62 22.65 49.83
CA GLN A 10 -23.15 23.92 50.35
C GLN A 10 -22.65 25.16 49.60
N GLN A 11 -21.90 24.99 48.51
CA GLN A 11 -21.35 26.10 47.74
C GLN A 11 -22.08 26.26 46.41
N THR A 12 -22.38 27.52 46.07
CA THR A 12 -23.01 27.91 44.81
C THR A 12 -21.96 28.59 43.94
N TYR A 13 -21.74 28.03 42.75
CA TYR A 13 -20.82 28.55 41.76
C TYR A 13 -21.60 29.16 40.60
N THR A 14 -21.24 30.37 40.19
CA THR A 14 -21.69 30.93 38.91
C THR A 14 -20.61 30.70 37.88
N ILE A 15 -20.87 29.82 36.92
CA ILE A 15 -19.99 29.58 35.77
C ILE A 15 -20.58 30.25 34.53
N ALA A 16 -19.72 30.74 33.65
CA ALA A 16 -20.11 31.21 32.32
C ALA A 16 -19.48 30.26 31.30
N PRO A 17 -20.17 29.16 30.90
CA PRO A 17 -19.62 28.22 29.95
C PRO A 17 -19.32 28.94 28.63
N ILE A 18 -18.12 28.73 28.09
CA ILE A 18 -17.80 29.19 26.74
C ILE A 18 -18.60 28.29 25.78
N PRO A 19 -19.49 28.85 24.93
CA PRO A 19 -20.26 28.05 24.01
C PRO A 19 -19.31 27.26 23.12
N ALA A 20 -19.66 26.00 22.88
CA ALA A 20 -18.86 25.13 22.05
C ALA A 20 -18.87 25.70 20.62
N GLY A 21 -17.71 26.06 20.08
CA GLY A 21 -17.64 26.58 18.70
C GLY A 21 -18.08 25.53 17.67
N PRO A 22 -18.37 25.95 16.42
CA PRO A 22 -18.88 25.06 15.38
C PRO A 22 -18.02 23.81 15.17
N VAL A 23 -18.63 22.70 14.77
CA VAL A 23 -17.93 21.41 14.65
C VAL A 23 -16.76 21.48 13.67
N ALA A 24 -16.95 22.17 12.54
CA ALA A 24 -15.94 22.34 11.49
C ALA A 24 -14.79 23.28 11.89
N HIS A 25 -14.90 24.03 12.99
CA HIS A 25 -13.80 24.87 13.50
C HIS A 25 -12.80 24.09 14.34
N ARG A 26 -13.00 22.78 14.55
CA ARG A 26 -12.14 21.91 15.35
C ARG A 26 -11.31 21.00 14.44
N ALA A 27 -10.19 20.49 14.95
CA ALA A 27 -9.47 19.43 14.28
C ALA A 27 -10.35 18.17 14.21
N ARG A 28 -10.66 17.70 13.00
CA ARG A 28 -11.54 16.56 12.71
C ARG A 28 -10.97 15.74 11.56
N ALA A 29 -11.38 14.48 11.47
CA ALA A 29 -11.18 13.71 10.25
C ALA A 29 -11.93 14.40 9.11
N VAL A 30 -11.25 14.64 7.99
CA VAL A 30 -11.85 15.15 6.75
C VAL A 30 -12.25 14.00 5.86
N LEU A 31 -11.43 12.96 5.83
CA LEU A 31 -11.56 11.78 5.02
C LEU A 31 -11.13 10.57 5.84
N ARG A 32 -11.83 9.46 5.69
CA ARG A 32 -11.48 8.15 6.22
C ARG A 32 -11.67 7.08 5.15
N ALA A 33 -10.79 6.09 5.15
CA ALA A 33 -10.93 4.88 4.38
C ALA A 33 -10.29 3.71 5.12
N ARG A 34 -10.62 2.48 4.72
CA ARG A 34 -9.93 1.26 5.14
C ARG A 34 -9.27 0.63 3.93
N LEU A 35 -7.96 0.46 3.97
CA LEU A 35 -7.21 -0.21 2.92
C LEU A 35 -7.32 -1.71 3.13
N VAL A 36 -7.81 -2.43 2.12
CA VAL A 36 -7.94 -3.89 2.15
C VAL A 36 -7.11 -4.53 1.05
N ASP A 37 -6.53 -5.68 1.35
CA ASP A 37 -5.88 -6.52 0.34
C ASP A 37 -6.96 -7.16 -0.52
N GLU A 38 -6.97 -6.85 -1.81
CA GLU A 38 -8.00 -7.31 -2.74
C GLU A 38 -8.17 -8.84 -2.73
N LEU A 39 -7.08 -9.60 -2.55
CA LEU A 39 -7.13 -11.06 -2.60
C LEU A 39 -7.70 -11.68 -1.32
N THR A 40 -7.58 -11.00 -0.18
CA THR A 40 -7.95 -11.57 1.13
C THR A 40 -9.11 -10.85 1.83
N GLY A 41 -9.46 -9.64 1.38
CA GLY A 41 -10.40 -8.75 2.07
C GLY A 41 -9.90 -8.25 3.44
N LEU A 42 -8.69 -8.63 3.86
CA LEU A 42 -8.15 -8.24 5.15
C LEU A 42 -7.55 -6.84 5.09
N GLY A 43 -7.63 -6.10 6.20
CA GLY A 43 -7.01 -4.79 6.33
C GLY A 43 -5.49 -4.85 6.14
N VAL A 44 -4.94 -3.96 5.32
CA VAL A 44 -3.51 -3.90 5.03
C VAL A 44 -2.73 -3.53 6.29
N ARG A 45 -1.73 -4.34 6.63
CA ARG A 45 -0.93 -4.17 7.86
C ARG A 45 0.47 -3.64 7.56
N GLY A 46 0.80 -2.49 8.14
CA GLY A 46 2.15 -1.93 8.21
C GLY A 46 2.67 -1.30 6.90
N GLY A 47 3.53 -0.30 7.04
CA GLY A 47 4.20 0.35 5.91
C GLY A 47 3.24 1.02 4.91
N VAL A 48 2.10 1.50 5.39
CA VAL A 48 1.15 2.30 4.62
C VAL A 48 1.61 3.77 4.63
N SER A 49 1.44 4.48 3.52
CA SER A 49 1.54 5.94 3.44
C SER A 49 0.34 6.47 2.68
N ILE A 50 -0.13 7.64 3.10
CA ILE A 50 -1.14 8.41 2.38
C ILE A 50 -0.62 9.83 2.24
N ASP A 51 -0.57 10.32 1.02
CA ASP A 51 0.08 11.58 0.68
C ASP A 51 -0.85 12.43 -0.18
N THR A 52 -0.83 13.74 0.00
CA THR A 52 -1.63 14.68 -0.80
C THR A 52 -0.83 15.95 -1.04
N ALA A 53 -1.00 16.54 -2.22
CA ALA A 53 -0.46 17.87 -2.52
C ALA A 53 -1.22 18.98 -1.76
N LEU A 54 -2.39 18.68 -1.19
CA LEU A 54 -3.23 19.65 -0.51
C LEU A 54 -2.67 20.01 0.87
N THR A 55 -2.03 21.18 0.97
CA THR A 55 -1.44 21.69 2.21
C THR A 55 -2.45 21.80 3.35
N GLY A 56 -2.04 21.57 4.60
CA GLY A 56 -2.91 21.74 5.77
C GLY A 56 -3.84 20.56 6.06
N LEU A 57 -3.77 19.50 5.24
CA LEU A 57 -4.23 18.16 5.63
C LEU A 57 -3.07 17.41 6.30
N SER A 58 -3.35 16.77 7.44
CA SER A 58 -2.39 15.88 8.10
C SER A 58 -2.81 14.43 7.88
N ALA A 59 -1.96 13.66 7.19
CA ALA A 59 -2.14 12.22 7.03
C ALA A 59 -2.16 11.52 8.39
N ARG A 60 -3.11 10.60 8.59
CA ARG A 60 -3.22 9.76 9.78
C ARG A 60 -3.48 8.31 9.38
N MET A 61 -2.94 7.41 10.19
CA MET A 61 -3.11 5.98 10.06
C MET A 61 -3.46 5.41 11.43
N ALA A 62 -4.35 4.43 11.45
CA ALA A 62 -4.66 3.62 12.61
C ALA A 62 -4.46 2.13 12.27
N GLY A 63 -4.79 1.24 13.21
CA GLY A 63 -4.77 -0.21 12.98
C GLY A 63 -5.71 -0.65 11.85
N ASP A 64 -5.51 -1.90 11.40
CA ASP A 64 -6.37 -2.58 10.40
C ASP A 64 -6.54 -1.87 9.06
N GLY A 65 -5.52 -1.11 8.64
CA GLY A 65 -5.50 -0.42 7.36
C GLY A 65 -6.34 0.86 7.32
N ILE A 66 -6.82 1.37 8.47
CA ILE A 66 -7.57 2.61 8.51
C ILE A 66 -6.63 3.79 8.24
N VAL A 67 -6.95 4.58 7.22
CA VAL A 67 -6.22 5.79 6.82
C VAL A 67 -7.15 6.98 6.66
N GLY A 68 -6.60 8.17 6.69
CA GLY A 68 -7.38 9.37 6.45
C GLY A 68 -6.58 10.66 6.59
N PHE A 69 -7.28 11.77 6.45
CA PHE A 69 -6.74 13.10 6.67
C PHE A 69 -7.45 13.78 7.83
N VAL A 70 -6.69 14.53 8.63
CA VAL A 70 -7.21 15.38 9.71
C VAL A 70 -6.87 16.84 9.42
N ALA A 71 -7.84 17.73 9.61
CA ALA A 71 -7.66 19.18 9.46
C ALA A 71 -8.72 19.95 10.26
N ASN A 72 -8.71 21.28 10.15
CA ASN A 72 -9.81 22.14 10.55
C ASN A 72 -10.63 22.48 9.29
N PRO A 73 -11.78 21.83 9.04
CA PRO A 73 -12.51 21.96 7.77
C PRO A 73 -12.90 23.39 7.44
N ALA A 74 -13.40 24.18 8.40
CA ALA A 74 -13.81 25.57 8.19
C ALA A 74 -12.65 26.47 7.76
N ARG A 75 -11.44 26.20 8.26
CA ARG A 75 -10.24 26.94 7.83
C ARG A 75 -9.67 26.43 6.51
N ARG A 76 -9.73 25.12 6.27
CA ARG A 76 -9.09 24.52 5.09
C ARG A 76 -9.93 24.69 3.83
N PHE A 77 -11.25 24.62 3.98
CA PHE A 77 -12.18 24.64 2.87
C PHE A 77 -13.26 25.68 3.15
N THR A 78 -12.92 26.94 2.92
CA THR A 78 -13.76 28.10 3.26
C THR A 78 -15.06 28.17 2.48
N ASP A 79 -15.16 27.43 1.38
CA ASP A 79 -16.28 27.49 0.43
C ASP A 79 -17.02 26.16 0.28
N LEU A 80 -16.86 25.24 1.24
CA LEU A 80 -17.56 23.94 1.27
C LEU A 80 -19.09 24.06 1.35
N VAL A 81 -19.58 25.24 1.73
CA VAL A 81 -21.01 25.55 1.73
C VAL A 81 -21.52 25.56 0.28
N ALA A 82 -20.87 26.30 -0.61
CA ALA A 82 -21.37 26.48 -1.98
C ALA A 82 -20.76 25.49 -2.98
N ASN A 83 -19.53 25.04 -2.73
CA ASN A 83 -18.73 24.30 -3.70
C ASN A 83 -18.16 23.01 -3.10
N ALA A 84 -18.17 21.93 -3.89
CA ALA A 84 -17.40 20.74 -3.56
C ALA A 84 -15.89 21.04 -3.65
N ALA A 85 -15.11 20.44 -2.77
CA ALA A 85 -13.65 20.44 -2.85
C ALA A 85 -13.16 19.07 -3.33
N THR A 86 -12.37 19.04 -4.39
CA THR A 86 -11.68 17.82 -4.83
C THR A 86 -10.41 17.61 -4.00
N ILE A 87 -10.22 16.38 -3.52
CA ILE A 87 -9.05 15.96 -2.76
C ILE A 87 -8.38 14.84 -3.55
N ASP A 88 -7.23 15.17 -4.14
CA ASP A 88 -6.35 14.21 -4.79
C ASP A 88 -5.31 13.70 -3.79
N PHE A 89 -5.15 12.39 -3.74
CA PHE A 89 -4.19 11.76 -2.83
C PHE A 89 -3.70 10.43 -3.37
N ASP A 90 -2.47 10.08 -2.98
CA ASP A 90 -1.84 8.81 -3.28
C ASP A 90 -1.85 7.94 -2.03
N VAL A 91 -2.18 6.66 -2.22
CA VAL A 91 -2.04 5.63 -1.21
C VAL A 91 -0.95 4.68 -1.66
N SER A 92 -0.01 4.38 -0.78
CA SER A 92 1.00 3.35 -1.01
C SER A 92 1.10 2.43 0.21
N ALA A 93 1.41 1.16 -0.02
CA ALA A 93 1.68 0.23 1.04
C ALA A 93 2.78 -0.75 0.60
N ARG A 94 3.57 -1.24 1.56
CA ARG A 94 4.64 -2.20 1.25
C ARG A 94 4.04 -3.47 0.63
N ARG A 95 4.57 -3.90 -0.53
CA ARG A 95 4.10 -5.06 -1.33
C ARG A 95 2.77 -4.82 -2.07
N PHE A 96 2.27 -3.59 -2.10
CA PHE A 96 1.11 -3.21 -2.89
C PHE A 96 1.51 -2.19 -3.96
N LEU A 97 0.77 -2.17 -5.07
CA LEU A 97 0.91 -1.13 -6.08
C LEU A 97 0.37 0.20 -5.51
N PRO A 98 1.09 1.32 -5.69
CA PRO A 98 0.56 2.63 -5.34
C PRO A 98 -0.72 2.94 -6.13
N ARG A 99 -1.65 3.66 -5.50
CA ARG A 99 -2.94 4.02 -6.10
C ARG A 99 -3.20 5.50 -5.89
N ALA A 100 -3.39 6.23 -6.99
CA ALA A 100 -3.88 7.61 -6.98
C ALA A 100 -5.40 7.61 -6.90
N LEU A 101 -5.96 8.50 -6.08
CA LEU A 101 -7.39 8.65 -5.83
C LEU A 101 -7.77 10.12 -5.90
N SER A 102 -8.99 10.38 -6.37
CA SER A 102 -9.58 11.72 -6.44
C SER A 102 -11.01 11.63 -5.93
N VAL A 103 -11.34 12.40 -4.91
CA VAL A 103 -12.66 12.37 -4.26
C VAL A 103 -13.19 13.77 -4.02
N ASN A 104 -14.52 13.91 -4.04
CA ASN A 104 -15.18 15.20 -3.82
C ASN A 104 -15.76 15.23 -2.40
N LEU A 105 -15.38 16.26 -1.64
CA LEU A 105 -15.93 16.59 -0.33
C LEU A 105 -16.97 17.71 -0.49
N GLY A 106 -18.21 17.48 -0.08
CA GLY A 106 -19.31 18.44 -0.23
C GLY A 106 -19.91 18.49 -1.65
N PRO A 107 -20.71 19.52 -1.99
CA PRO A 107 -21.03 20.67 -1.13
C PRO A 107 -21.97 20.25 0.00
N PHE A 108 -21.89 20.95 1.14
CA PHE A 108 -22.74 20.68 2.31
C PHE A 108 -24.07 21.45 2.29
N ASN A 109 -24.45 22.04 1.14
CA ASN A 109 -25.66 22.85 0.99
C ASN A 109 -26.52 22.44 -0.22
N ILE A 110 -27.04 21.20 -0.23
CA ILE A 110 -27.83 20.66 -1.37
C ILE A 110 -29.36 20.71 -1.17
N GLY A 111 -29.86 21.42 -0.16
CA GLY A 111 -31.26 21.90 -0.14
C GLY A 111 -32.37 20.83 -0.11
N LEU A 112 -32.11 19.65 0.44
CA LEU A 112 -33.10 18.56 0.56
C LEU A 112 -33.88 18.57 1.89
N GLY A 113 -34.16 19.75 2.44
CA GLY A 113 -35.18 19.95 3.48
C GLY A 113 -34.72 20.65 4.75
N ASP A 114 -33.42 20.64 5.09
CA ASP A 114 -32.84 21.50 6.12
C ASP A 114 -31.60 22.23 5.56
N PRO A 115 -31.56 23.57 5.59
CA PRO A 115 -30.54 24.37 4.93
C PRO A 115 -29.27 24.54 5.78
N VAL A 116 -28.10 24.49 5.12
CA VAL A 116 -26.93 25.35 5.44
C VAL A 116 -26.35 25.18 6.86
N ASP A 117 -25.96 23.97 7.22
CA ASP A 117 -25.45 23.73 8.56
C ASP A 117 -23.93 23.76 8.69
N PHE A 118 -23.17 23.91 7.60
CA PHE A 118 -21.74 24.17 7.73
C PHE A 118 -21.53 25.62 8.20
N PRO A 119 -20.77 25.88 9.28
CA PRO A 119 -19.77 25.01 9.91
C PRO A 119 -20.21 24.19 11.13
N ASP A 120 -21.47 24.29 11.54
CA ASP A 120 -22.01 23.64 12.75
C ASP A 120 -22.19 22.13 12.60
N HIS A 121 -22.47 21.62 11.40
CA HIS A 121 -22.50 20.21 11.06
C HIS A 121 -21.47 19.92 9.97
N PHE A 122 -20.60 18.95 10.27
CA PHE A 122 -19.59 18.47 9.34
C PHE A 122 -19.40 16.97 9.59
N GLU A 123 -19.58 16.18 8.54
CA GLU A 123 -19.33 14.76 8.54
C GLU A 123 -18.08 14.45 7.68
N PRO A 124 -17.12 13.66 8.20
CA PRO A 124 -15.98 13.22 7.40
C PRO A 124 -16.45 12.39 6.20
N LEU A 125 -15.78 12.54 5.06
CA LEU A 125 -16.02 11.67 3.92
C LEU A 125 -15.52 10.26 4.23
N ASP A 126 -16.41 9.27 4.24
CA ASP A 126 -16.06 7.86 4.38
C ASP A 126 -16.03 7.19 3.00
N LEU A 127 -14.87 6.69 2.61
CA LEU A 127 -14.68 5.98 1.34
C LEU A 127 -14.91 4.46 1.47
N GLY A 128 -15.17 3.96 2.68
CA GLY A 128 -15.29 2.54 2.95
C GLY A 128 -13.98 1.80 2.67
N ASP A 129 -14.10 0.62 2.06
CA ASP A 129 -12.98 -0.25 1.74
C ASP A 129 -12.35 0.12 0.38
N ILE A 130 -11.05 0.39 0.40
CA ILE A 130 -10.24 0.66 -0.79
C ILE A 130 -9.38 -0.58 -1.05
N PRO A 131 -9.69 -1.37 -2.09
CA PRO A 131 -8.86 -2.52 -2.45
C PRO A 131 -7.52 -2.04 -3.00
N LEU A 132 -6.44 -2.66 -2.50
CA LEU A 132 -5.09 -2.52 -3.02
C LEU A 132 -4.65 -3.81 -3.70
N HIS A 133 -4.11 -3.66 -4.91
CA HIS A 133 -3.49 -4.74 -5.66
C HIS A 133 -2.09 -5.02 -5.12
N ARG A 134 -1.74 -6.30 -4.94
CA ARG A 134 -0.37 -6.68 -4.58
C ARG A 134 0.60 -6.35 -5.71
N SER A 135 1.82 -5.93 -5.37
CA SER A 135 2.89 -5.78 -6.34
C SER A 135 3.24 -7.15 -6.93
N PRO A 136 3.50 -7.26 -8.25
CA PRO A 136 3.94 -8.50 -8.86
C PRO A 136 5.18 -9.07 -8.16
N VAL A 137 5.16 -10.37 -7.88
CA VAL A 137 6.33 -11.09 -7.39
C VAL A 137 7.11 -11.62 -8.59
N ARG A 138 8.37 -11.21 -8.72
CA ARG A 138 9.26 -11.78 -9.73
C ARG A 138 9.98 -12.99 -9.15
N ILE A 139 9.71 -14.16 -9.72
CA ILE A 139 10.48 -15.38 -9.46
C ILE A 139 11.60 -15.45 -10.50
N ALA A 140 12.83 -15.65 -10.05
CA ALA A 140 13.99 -15.82 -10.91
C ALA A 140 14.85 -16.96 -10.37
N GLY A 141 15.40 -17.77 -11.27
CA GLY A 141 16.23 -18.92 -10.93
C GLY A 141 17.27 -19.22 -12.00
N HIS A 142 18.19 -20.12 -11.67
CA HIS A 142 19.17 -20.67 -12.59
C HIS A 142 18.99 -22.18 -12.62
N VAL A 143 19.08 -22.78 -13.81
CA VAL A 143 19.10 -24.23 -13.95
C VAL A 143 20.54 -24.70 -13.88
N MET A 144 20.83 -25.66 -13.01
CA MET A 144 22.16 -26.24 -12.83
C MET A 144 22.06 -27.77 -12.90
N SER A 145 23.06 -28.40 -13.53
CA SER A 145 23.32 -29.83 -13.43
C SER A 145 24.28 -30.06 -12.26
N GLU A 146 23.97 -31.04 -11.41
CA GLU A 146 24.84 -31.47 -10.31
C GLU A 146 25.37 -32.88 -10.61
N VAL A 147 26.69 -33.00 -10.73
CA VAL A 147 27.40 -34.26 -10.96
C VAL A 147 28.54 -34.37 -9.95
N GLY A 148 28.35 -35.18 -8.92
CA GLY A 148 29.24 -35.19 -7.76
C GLY A 148 29.21 -33.83 -7.03
N GLU A 149 30.37 -33.24 -6.79
CA GLU A 149 30.50 -31.89 -6.21
C GLU A 149 30.50 -30.77 -7.26
N THR A 150 30.43 -31.13 -8.56
CA THR A 150 30.48 -30.14 -9.64
C THR A 150 29.07 -29.66 -9.99
N ARG A 151 28.91 -28.33 -10.05
CA ARG A 151 27.67 -27.67 -10.47
C ARG A 151 27.90 -26.90 -11.75
N THR A 152 27.24 -27.32 -12.83
CA THR A 152 27.40 -26.72 -14.16
C THR A 152 26.10 -26.05 -14.57
N PRO A 153 26.09 -24.75 -14.92
CA PRO A 153 24.89 -24.09 -15.39
C PRO A 153 24.42 -24.73 -16.71
N LEU A 154 23.13 -25.02 -16.81
CA LEU A 154 22.52 -25.54 -18.02
C LEU A 154 21.93 -24.38 -18.84
N VAL A 155 22.17 -24.39 -20.15
CA VAL A 155 21.69 -23.38 -21.10
C VAL A 155 20.70 -24.03 -22.06
N GLY A 156 19.63 -23.32 -22.42
CA GLY A 156 18.62 -23.80 -23.37
C GLY A 156 17.71 -24.89 -22.82
N VAL A 157 17.66 -25.07 -21.49
CA VAL A 157 16.74 -26.01 -20.86
C VAL A 157 15.37 -25.37 -20.73
N ASP A 158 14.34 -26.11 -21.15
CA ASP A 158 12.95 -25.74 -20.93
C ASP A 158 12.60 -25.94 -19.46
N VAL A 159 12.13 -24.85 -18.83
CA VAL A 159 11.65 -24.86 -17.45
C VAL A 159 10.15 -24.66 -17.48
N GLN A 160 9.41 -25.62 -16.96
CA GLN A 160 7.97 -25.51 -16.77
C GLN A 160 7.66 -25.29 -15.29
N VAL A 161 6.88 -24.25 -14.99
CA VAL A 161 6.25 -24.07 -13.68
C VAL A 161 4.92 -24.80 -13.72
N THR A 162 4.80 -25.89 -12.97
CA THR A 162 3.61 -26.76 -12.97
C THR A 162 2.57 -26.33 -11.94
N GLY A 163 2.96 -25.53 -10.95
CA GLY A 163 2.09 -25.10 -9.86
C GLY A 163 2.73 -24.00 -9.02
N ILE A 164 1.90 -23.25 -8.32
CA ILE A 164 2.32 -22.29 -7.29
C ILE A 164 1.46 -22.56 -6.05
N TRP A 165 2.07 -22.50 -4.86
CA TRP A 165 1.32 -22.49 -3.61
C TRP A 165 1.33 -21.09 -3.01
N SER A 166 0.13 -20.60 -2.70
CA SER A 166 -0.09 -19.38 -1.93
C SER A 166 0.28 -19.58 -0.45
N THR A 167 0.18 -20.82 0.05
CA THR A 167 0.49 -21.23 1.42
C THR A 167 1.32 -22.53 1.39
N GLU A 168 2.38 -22.61 2.21
CA GLU A 168 3.17 -23.84 2.33
C GLU A 168 2.28 -24.99 2.83
N PRO A 169 2.18 -26.11 2.10
CA PRO A 169 1.39 -27.25 2.56
C PRO A 169 1.96 -27.77 3.89
N GLY A 170 1.06 -28.15 4.80
CA GLY A 170 1.47 -28.77 6.07
C GLY A 170 2.23 -30.08 5.83
N PRO A 171 2.97 -30.59 6.84
CA PRO A 171 3.80 -31.80 6.69
C PRO A 171 3.01 -33.03 6.24
N ASP A 172 1.69 -33.06 6.51
CA ASP A 172 0.80 -34.17 6.20
C ASP A 172 -0.07 -33.93 4.94
N VAL A 173 0.19 -32.86 4.18
CA VAL A 173 -0.59 -32.50 2.99
C VAL A 173 0.24 -32.74 1.73
N GLU A 174 -0.26 -33.61 0.86
CA GLU A 174 0.37 -33.84 -0.45
C GLU A 174 0.33 -32.54 -1.26
N ALA A 175 1.51 -32.01 -1.61
CA ALA A 175 1.64 -30.70 -2.26
C ALA A 175 0.82 -30.61 -3.56
N GLU A 176 0.74 -31.69 -4.31
CA GLU A 176 0.01 -31.79 -5.58
C GLU A 176 -1.50 -31.52 -5.42
N THR A 177 -2.06 -31.81 -4.26
CA THR A 177 -3.49 -31.62 -3.97
C THR A 177 -3.85 -30.17 -3.65
N VAL A 178 -2.85 -29.34 -3.33
CA VAL A 178 -3.01 -27.92 -2.97
C VAL A 178 -2.41 -27.01 -4.04
N VAL A 179 -1.87 -27.57 -5.12
CA VAL A 179 -1.37 -26.78 -6.25
C VAL A 179 -2.53 -26.00 -6.84
N GLU A 180 -2.42 -24.69 -6.80
CA GLU A 180 -3.27 -23.80 -7.58
C GLU A 180 -2.68 -23.70 -8.99
N THR A 181 -3.56 -23.72 -10.00
CA THR A 181 -3.14 -23.48 -11.39
C THR A 181 -2.41 -22.14 -11.45
N PRO A 182 -1.16 -22.10 -11.93
CA PRO A 182 -0.41 -20.86 -11.96
C PRO A 182 -1.12 -19.82 -12.84
N GLU A 183 -1.58 -18.72 -12.24
CA GLU A 183 -1.99 -17.54 -13.02
C GLU A 183 -0.74 -16.75 -13.42
N ILE A 184 0.08 -17.34 -14.29
CA ILE A 184 1.32 -16.73 -14.76
C ILE A 184 1.02 -15.86 -15.97
N LEU A 185 1.05 -14.55 -15.78
CA LEU A 185 0.86 -13.57 -16.86
C LEU A 185 2.03 -13.55 -17.85
N SER A 186 3.24 -13.95 -17.44
CA SER A 186 4.42 -14.04 -18.32
C SER A 186 5.58 -14.78 -17.65
N LEU A 187 6.17 -15.75 -18.34
CA LEU A 187 7.56 -16.19 -18.12
C LEU A 187 8.42 -15.57 -19.21
N SER A 188 9.28 -14.62 -18.86
CA SER A 188 10.31 -14.16 -19.77
C SER A 188 11.58 -14.98 -19.51
N PRO A 189 12.05 -15.81 -20.45
CA PRO A 189 13.35 -16.41 -20.34
C PRO A 189 14.37 -15.26 -20.32
N VAL A 190 15.06 -15.08 -19.20
CA VAL A 190 16.22 -14.21 -19.17
C VAL A 190 17.25 -14.88 -20.07
N CYS A 191 17.40 -14.40 -21.30
CA CYS A 191 18.52 -14.77 -22.13
C CYS A 191 19.77 -14.43 -21.33
N ILE A 192 20.50 -15.46 -20.88
CA ILE A 192 21.85 -15.29 -20.38
C ILE A 192 22.66 -14.96 -21.62
N GLU A 193 22.73 -13.67 -21.94
CA GLU A 193 23.69 -13.20 -22.92
C GLU A 193 25.06 -13.51 -22.32
N THR A 194 25.74 -14.52 -22.87
CA THR A 194 27.15 -14.85 -22.56
C THR A 194 28.06 -13.74 -23.10
N GLY A 195 27.80 -12.50 -22.69
CA GLY A 195 28.54 -11.32 -23.05
C GLY A 195 29.59 -11.05 -21.98
N ARG A 196 30.88 -11.20 -22.35
CA ARG A 196 32.01 -10.57 -21.66
C ARG A 196 31.58 -9.23 -21.08
N LEU A 197 31.82 -9.01 -19.79
CA LEU A 197 31.72 -7.72 -19.10
C LEU A 197 32.49 -6.63 -19.86
N ARG A 198 31.91 -6.02 -20.90
CA ARG A 198 32.32 -4.71 -21.39
C ARG A 198 31.61 -3.70 -20.51
N ARG A 199 32.41 -3.02 -19.68
CA ARG A 199 32.03 -1.81 -18.95
C ARG A 199 31.27 -0.87 -19.91
N GLN A 200 29.95 -0.81 -19.79
CA GLN A 200 29.21 0.36 -20.26
C GLN A 200 29.48 1.48 -19.24
N GLN A 201 30.48 2.30 -19.58
CA GLN A 201 30.59 3.65 -19.04
C GLN A 201 29.31 4.40 -19.38
N TYR A 202 28.54 4.76 -18.35
CA TYR A 202 27.51 5.79 -18.46
C TYR A 202 28.21 7.12 -18.78
N ALA A 203 28.21 7.51 -20.04
CA ALA A 203 28.59 8.85 -20.46
C ALA A 203 27.51 9.84 -19.98
N ARG A 204 27.74 10.43 -18.81
CA ARG A 204 27.03 11.63 -18.34
C ARG A 204 27.42 12.81 -19.23
N ARG A 205 26.54 13.23 -20.14
CA ARG A 205 26.55 14.58 -20.72
C ARG A 205 25.47 15.41 -20.04
N GLY A 206 25.92 16.37 -19.24
CA GLY A 206 25.27 17.67 -19.03
C GLY A 206 23.91 17.71 -18.34
N SER A 207 23.89 17.84 -17.01
CA SER A 207 23.09 18.88 -16.34
C SER A 207 23.54 19.04 -14.89
N ARG A 208 23.80 20.30 -14.56
CA ARG A 208 24.33 20.80 -13.30
C ARG A 208 23.17 20.85 -12.28
N TRP A 209 23.24 20.03 -11.24
CA TRP A 209 22.48 20.22 -10.00
C TRP A 209 23.43 20.04 -8.81
N LEU A 210 23.67 21.15 -8.11
CA LEU A 210 24.28 21.20 -6.78
C LEU A 210 23.17 20.89 -5.76
N GLY A 211 23.33 19.81 -4.99
CA GLY A 211 22.43 19.46 -3.90
C GLY A 211 22.76 18.07 -3.34
N ARG A 212 22.94 17.98 -2.01
CA ARG A 212 23.53 16.86 -1.25
C ARG A 212 22.81 15.49 -1.40
N PRO A 213 23.49 14.37 -1.06
CA PRO A 213 22.97 13.01 -1.24
C PRO A 213 22.19 12.54 -0.01
N SER A 214 20.93 12.14 -0.21
CA SER A 214 20.22 11.20 0.66
C SER A 214 20.03 9.90 -0.13
N GLY A 215 20.58 8.81 0.42
CA GLY A 215 20.83 7.57 -0.31
C GLY A 215 19.58 6.80 -0.73
N CYS A 216 19.52 6.46 -2.01
CA CYS A 216 18.73 5.35 -2.53
C CYS A 216 19.59 4.09 -2.55
N TRP A 217 19.33 3.16 -1.65
CA TRP A 217 19.76 1.76 -1.79
C TRP A 217 18.58 0.95 -2.34
N PRO A 218 18.70 0.26 -3.48
CA PRO A 218 17.91 -0.94 -3.69
C PRO A 218 18.63 -2.07 -2.93
N LEU A 219 17.98 -2.54 -1.86
CA LEU A 219 18.42 -3.67 -1.07
C LEU A 219 18.11 -4.95 -1.87
N TRP A 220 18.99 -5.28 -2.82
CA TRP A 220 18.95 -6.56 -3.52
C TRP A 220 19.36 -7.67 -2.54
N ARG A 221 18.39 -8.47 -2.06
CA ARG A 221 18.70 -9.75 -1.43
C ARG A 221 18.89 -10.79 -2.52
N ARG A 222 20.14 -11.22 -2.69
CA ARG A 222 20.53 -12.39 -3.48
C ARG A 222 20.25 -13.63 -2.64
N VAL A 223 19.36 -14.51 -3.08
CA VAL A 223 19.18 -15.84 -2.48
C VAL A 223 19.58 -16.86 -3.55
N GLN A 224 20.57 -17.68 -3.21
CA GLN A 224 21.12 -18.73 -4.06
C GLN A 224 20.32 -20.02 -3.80
N LEU A 225 19.86 -20.72 -4.84
CA LEU A 225 19.02 -21.92 -4.72
C LEU A 225 19.74 -23.16 -5.28
N ASN A 226 19.74 -24.25 -4.50
CA ASN A 226 20.12 -25.59 -4.92
C ASN A 226 18.85 -26.40 -5.23
N CYS A 227 18.92 -27.28 -6.22
CA CYS A 227 17.89 -28.27 -6.49
C CYS A 227 17.72 -29.19 -5.26
N GLY A 228 16.46 -29.30 -4.79
CA GLY A 228 16.09 -29.70 -3.43
C GLY A 228 15.47 -28.53 -2.67
N LEU A 229 14.34 -28.01 -3.18
CA LEU A 229 13.84 -26.67 -2.83
C LEU A 229 13.09 -26.65 -1.48
N VAL A 230 13.72 -26.13 -0.41
CA VAL A 230 13.08 -25.62 0.82
C VAL A 230 13.41 -24.14 0.97
N ILE A 231 12.40 -23.27 0.90
CA ILE A 231 12.56 -21.81 1.02
C ILE A 231 12.25 -21.37 2.46
N ARG A 232 13.28 -21.14 3.28
CA ARG A 232 13.15 -20.36 4.53
C ARG A 232 13.51 -18.90 4.31
N SER A 233 12.56 -18.13 3.79
CA SER A 233 12.24 -16.77 4.28
C SER A 233 11.14 -16.12 3.43
N GLY A 234 9.92 -16.10 3.96
CA GLY A 234 8.83 -15.25 3.47
C GLY A 234 8.05 -15.77 2.27
N TRP A 235 7.37 -16.90 2.46
CA TRP A 235 6.16 -17.37 1.76
C TRP A 235 6.20 -17.40 0.22
N LEU A 236 6.90 -18.39 -0.35
CA LEU A 236 6.58 -18.99 -1.65
C LEU A 236 7.50 -20.21 -1.86
N LEU A 237 6.93 -21.36 -2.24
CA LEU A 237 7.65 -22.59 -2.65
C LEU A 237 7.22 -22.93 -4.09
N ALA A 238 8.07 -23.53 -4.92
CA ALA A 238 7.74 -23.94 -6.29
C ALA A 238 8.36 -25.31 -6.60
N ILE A 239 7.62 -26.22 -7.25
CA ILE A 239 8.21 -27.46 -7.78
C ILE A 239 8.57 -27.21 -9.25
N CYS A 240 9.83 -27.47 -9.59
CA CYS A 240 10.29 -27.49 -10.97
C CYS A 240 10.58 -28.94 -11.37
N LEU A 241 9.87 -29.44 -12.37
CA LEU A 241 10.19 -30.71 -13.01
C LEU A 241 11.04 -30.41 -14.25
N ALA A 242 12.27 -30.92 -14.28
CA ALA A 242 13.10 -30.91 -15.47
C ALA A 242 12.77 -32.17 -16.29
N LEU A 243 12.13 -32.01 -17.44
CA LEU A 243 11.89 -33.11 -18.36
C LEU A 243 13.14 -33.32 -19.24
N PRO A 244 13.66 -34.55 -19.36
CA PRO A 244 14.74 -34.82 -20.30
C PRO A 244 14.23 -34.64 -21.73
N MET A 245 14.95 -33.86 -22.55
CA MET A 245 14.71 -33.79 -23.99
C MET A 245 14.85 -35.20 -24.57
N ARG A 246 13.78 -35.72 -25.18
CA ARG A 246 13.88 -36.85 -26.10
C ARG A 246 14.63 -36.37 -27.34
N MET A 247 15.85 -36.85 -27.53
CA MET A 247 16.56 -36.76 -28.81
C MET A 247 15.92 -37.68 -29.85
#